data_AF-A0A1Z5KUJ0-F1
#
_entry.id   AF-A0A1Z5KUJ0-F1
#
_cell.length_a   1.000
_cell.length_b   1.000
_cell.length_c   1.000
_cell.angle_alpha   90.00
_cell.angle_beta   90.00
_cell.angle_gamma   90.00
#
_symmetry.space_group_name_H-M   'P 1'
#
loop_
_entity.id
_entity.type
_entity.pdbx_description
1 polymer ?
#
loop_
_entity_poly.entity_id
_entity_poly.type
_entity_poly.pdbx_seq_one_letter_code
_entity_poly.pdbx_strand_id
1 'polypeptide(L)'
;MDGKKVQAHQAVLSARSPVFAAMFEHNMQEKVQKQVEITDMNYDVLRQMLKFIYTGHTPGLDYMAEDLLAAADKYGLERLKELCEESLSLKISVETACQMLIIADMHNAQQLMAFAIHFITAHATEVMKTAGWVSLEDEHPYLITEVRLALHDIRDERRD
;
A
#
# COMPACT_ATOMS: atom_id res chain seq x y z
N MET A 1 8.96 19.70 1.32
CA MET A 1 10.00 18.74 0.89
C MET A 1 11.22 19.49 0.34
N ASP A 2 12.24 19.71 1.16
CA ASP A 2 13.55 20.25 0.73
C ASP A 2 13.50 21.50 -0.16
N GLY A 3 12.57 22.42 0.12
CA GLY A 3 12.37 23.66 -0.64
C GLY A 3 11.69 23.50 -2.01
N LYS A 4 11.36 22.28 -2.45
CA LYS A 4 10.63 22.03 -3.70
C LYS A 4 9.13 22.30 -3.52
N LYS A 5 8.51 22.90 -4.54
CA LYS A 5 7.08 23.22 -4.59
C LYS A 5 6.44 22.66 -5.85
N VAL A 6 5.24 22.13 -5.73
CA VAL A 6 4.43 21.66 -6.87
C VAL A 6 3.15 22.48 -6.90
N GLN A 7 2.84 23.05 -8.06
CA GLN A 7 1.56 23.74 -8.29
C GLN A 7 0.51 22.71 -8.70
N ALA A 8 -0.68 22.80 -8.11
CA ALA A 8 -1.79 21.91 -8.41
C ALA A 8 -3.13 22.65 -8.24
N HIS A 9 -4.15 22.14 -8.92
CA HIS A 9 -5.51 22.62 -8.87
C HIS A 9 -6.28 21.93 -7.75
N GLN A 10 -6.69 22.71 -6.75
CA GLN A 10 -7.49 22.25 -5.63
C GLN A 10 -8.73 21.46 -6.09
N ALA A 11 -9.45 21.98 -7.08
CA ALA A 11 -10.66 21.33 -7.60
C ALA A 11 -10.40 19.91 -8.16
N VAL A 12 -9.27 19.71 -8.84
CA VAL A 12 -8.89 18.39 -9.37
C VAL A 12 -8.49 17.46 -8.23
N LEU A 13 -7.71 17.93 -7.28
CA LEU A 13 -7.30 17.14 -6.11
C LEU A 13 -8.51 16.70 -5.28
N SER A 14 -9.41 17.64 -4.93
CA SER A 14 -10.64 17.34 -4.17
C SER A 14 -11.54 16.35 -4.90
N ALA A 15 -11.68 16.46 -6.23
CA ALA A 15 -12.54 15.55 -6.99
C ALA A 15 -12.00 14.11 -7.07
N ARG A 16 -10.71 13.91 -6.80
CA ARG A 16 -10.01 12.62 -7.04
C ARG A 16 -9.47 11.98 -5.77
N SER A 17 -9.44 12.71 -4.65
CA SER A 17 -8.98 12.22 -3.36
C SER A 17 -9.92 12.74 -2.26
N PRO A 18 -10.58 11.85 -1.50
CA PRO A 18 -11.43 12.26 -0.38
C PRO A 18 -10.64 12.98 0.71
N VAL A 19 -9.36 12.65 0.88
CA VAL A 19 -8.47 13.29 1.86
C VAL A 19 -8.16 14.72 1.45
N PHE A 20 -7.83 14.97 0.19
CA PHE A 20 -7.70 16.34 -0.30
C PHE A 20 -9.04 17.09 -0.26
N ALA A 21 -10.16 16.45 -0.55
CA ALA A 21 -11.48 17.07 -0.44
C ALA A 21 -11.73 17.59 0.99
N ALA A 22 -11.59 16.72 1.99
CA ALA A 22 -11.77 17.07 3.40
C ALA A 22 -10.77 18.14 3.87
N MET A 23 -9.50 18.02 3.47
CA MET A 23 -8.45 19.00 3.78
C MET A 23 -8.79 20.41 3.30
N PHE A 24 -9.46 20.53 2.15
CA PHE A 24 -9.78 21.81 1.54
C PHE A 24 -11.19 22.33 1.87
N GLU A 25 -12.11 21.45 2.26
CA GLU A 25 -13.48 21.82 2.62
C GLU A 25 -13.54 22.45 4.01
N HIS A 26 -12.84 21.87 4.98
CA HIS A 26 -12.73 22.43 6.33
C HIS A 26 -11.84 23.69 6.32
N ASN A 27 -12.22 24.71 7.10
CA ASN A 27 -11.44 25.94 7.27
C ASN A 27 -10.16 25.71 8.09
N MET A 28 -9.31 24.76 7.66
CA MET A 28 -7.98 24.56 8.22
C MET A 28 -6.99 25.59 7.64
N GLN A 29 -5.82 25.75 8.27
CA GLN A 29 -4.83 26.78 7.92
C GLN A 29 -4.43 26.73 6.43
N GLU A 30 -4.51 25.57 5.81
CA GLU A 30 -4.19 25.26 4.41
C GLU A 30 -5.09 26.03 3.44
N LYS A 31 -6.37 26.24 3.78
CA LYS A 31 -7.30 27.03 2.96
C LYS A 31 -6.93 28.51 2.95
N VAL A 32 -6.36 29.01 4.05
CA VAL A 32 -5.91 30.40 4.20
C VAL A 32 -4.54 30.60 3.53
N GLN A 33 -3.63 29.63 3.67
CA GLN A 33 -2.27 29.71 3.16
C GLN A 33 -2.13 29.24 1.70
N LYS A 34 -3.15 28.57 1.14
CA LYS A 34 -3.15 27.94 -0.20
C LYS A 34 -1.94 27.04 -0.45
N GLN A 35 -1.38 26.47 0.61
CA GLN A 35 -0.23 25.59 0.59
C GLN A 35 -0.49 24.42 1.53
N VAL A 36 -0.13 23.23 1.08
CA VAL A 36 -0.16 22.01 1.86
C VAL A 36 1.29 21.57 2.00
N GLU A 37 1.75 21.44 3.24
CA GLU A 37 3.06 20.87 3.51
C GLU A 37 2.94 19.35 3.58
N ILE A 38 3.76 18.66 2.78
CA ILE A 38 3.87 17.20 2.80
C ILE A 38 5.28 16.88 3.24
N THR A 39 5.42 16.20 4.37
CA THR A 39 6.71 15.89 5.03
C THR A 39 7.04 14.41 5.05
N ASP A 40 6.03 13.55 4.87
CA ASP A 40 6.11 12.12 5.08
C ASP A 40 6.17 11.31 3.76
N MET A 41 6.59 11.96 2.68
CA MET A 41 6.69 11.33 1.36
C MET A 41 7.87 11.92 0.59
N ASN A 42 8.51 11.11 -0.24
CA ASN A 42 9.53 11.60 -1.16
C ASN A 42 8.89 12.45 -2.27
N TYR A 43 9.59 13.48 -2.72
CA TYR A 43 9.18 14.33 -3.84
C TYR A 43 8.83 13.55 -5.11
N ASP A 44 9.58 12.49 -5.45
CA ASP A 44 9.32 11.71 -6.66
C ASP A 44 8.03 10.88 -6.55
N VAL A 45 7.74 10.35 -5.37
CA VAL A 45 6.49 9.63 -5.07
C VAL A 45 5.30 10.59 -5.15
N LEU A 46 5.43 11.80 -4.56
CA LEU A 46 4.42 12.85 -4.68
C LEU A 46 4.15 13.20 -6.15
N ARG A 47 5.20 13.31 -6.98
CA ARG A 47 5.03 13.60 -8.41
C ARG A 47 4.30 12.47 -9.14
N GLN A 48 4.59 11.21 -8.84
CA GLN A 48 3.86 10.09 -9.43
C GLN A 48 2.40 10.05 -8.97
N MET A 49 2.14 10.26 -7.68
CA MET A 49 0.78 10.35 -7.13
C MET A 49 -0.02 11.49 -7.79
N LEU A 50 0.57 12.68 -7.90
CA LEU A 50 -0.09 13.80 -8.59
C LEU A 50 -0.32 13.48 -10.06
N LYS A 51 0.67 12.90 -10.76
CA LYS A 51 0.50 12.48 -12.15
C LYS A 51 -0.69 11.52 -12.31
N PHE A 52 -0.82 10.54 -11.42
CA PHE A 52 -1.98 9.64 -11.38
C PHE A 52 -3.30 10.41 -11.19
N ILE A 53 -3.35 11.35 -10.25
CA ILE A 53 -4.57 12.14 -10.00
C ILE A 53 -5.02 12.87 -11.28
N TYR A 54 -4.09 13.43 -12.05
CA TYR A 54 -4.41 14.17 -13.28
C TYR A 54 -4.68 13.30 -14.50
N THR A 55 -3.98 12.16 -14.65
CA THR A 55 -3.99 11.40 -15.91
C THR A 55 -4.55 10.00 -15.78
N GLY A 56 -4.67 9.46 -14.56
CA GLY A 56 -4.98 8.07 -14.30
C GLY A 56 -3.82 7.10 -14.56
N HIS A 57 -2.61 7.60 -14.83
CA HIS A 57 -1.46 6.76 -15.22
C HIS A 57 -0.22 7.06 -14.38
N THR A 58 0.50 6.00 -13.98
CA THR A 58 1.77 6.08 -13.26
C THR A 58 2.85 5.21 -13.90
N PRO A 59 3.63 5.73 -14.86
CA PRO A 59 4.67 4.93 -15.52
C PRO A 59 5.87 4.60 -14.62
N GLY A 60 6.01 5.26 -13.46
CA GLY A 60 7.07 4.99 -12.49
C GLY A 60 6.70 3.97 -11.41
N LEU A 61 5.51 3.37 -11.47
CA LEU A 61 4.93 2.59 -10.37
C LEU A 61 5.83 1.43 -9.95
N ASP A 62 6.32 0.63 -10.89
CA ASP A 62 7.09 -0.58 -10.57
C ASP A 62 8.37 -0.31 -9.78
N TYR A 63 8.94 0.90 -9.87
CA TYR A 63 10.17 1.27 -9.17
C TYR A 63 9.94 1.75 -7.73
N MET A 64 8.72 2.16 -7.38
CA MET A 64 8.38 2.77 -6.08
C MET A 64 7.01 2.30 -5.58
N ALA A 65 6.63 1.06 -5.92
CA ALA A 65 5.28 0.56 -5.70
C ALA A 65 4.88 0.58 -4.21
N GLU A 66 5.82 0.30 -3.30
CA GLU A 66 5.61 0.34 -1.85
C GLU A 66 5.35 1.78 -1.35
N ASP A 67 6.25 2.71 -1.65
CA ASP A 67 6.06 4.13 -1.26
C ASP A 67 4.77 4.71 -1.86
N LEU A 68 4.44 4.30 -3.07
CA LEU A 68 3.24 4.76 -3.77
C LEU A 68 1.98 4.08 -3.23
N LEU A 69 2.06 2.85 -2.72
CA LEU A 69 0.99 2.18 -1.99
C LEU A 69 0.68 2.96 -0.70
N ALA A 70 1.71 3.32 0.07
CA ALA A 70 1.57 4.14 1.27
C ALA A 70 0.92 5.50 0.96
N ALA A 71 1.35 6.15 -0.14
CA ALA A 71 0.75 7.38 -0.62
C ALA A 71 -0.72 7.19 -1.02
N ALA A 72 -1.04 6.11 -1.75
CA ALA A 72 -2.37 5.83 -2.23
C ALA A 72 -3.35 5.59 -1.07
N ASP A 73 -2.95 4.79 -0.09
CA ASP A 73 -3.73 4.54 1.12
C ASP A 73 -3.95 5.85 1.91
N LYS A 74 -2.87 6.61 2.18
CA LYS A 74 -2.94 7.87 2.92
C LYS A 74 -3.89 8.90 2.29
N TYR A 75 -3.94 8.97 0.96
CA TYR A 75 -4.77 9.96 0.24
C TYR A 75 -6.08 9.38 -0.29
N GLY A 76 -6.42 8.13 0.04
CA GLY A 76 -7.68 7.47 -0.37
C GLY A 76 -7.79 7.31 -1.89
N LEU A 77 -6.69 6.94 -2.55
CA LEU A 77 -6.61 6.73 -4.00
C LEU A 77 -6.75 5.24 -4.33
N GLU A 78 -7.93 4.67 -4.12
CA GLU A 78 -8.17 3.22 -4.24
C GLU A 78 -7.64 2.61 -5.54
N ARG A 79 -7.95 3.19 -6.70
CA ARG A 79 -7.47 2.63 -7.98
C ARG A 79 -5.94 2.65 -8.11
N LEU A 80 -5.25 3.61 -7.49
CA LEU A 80 -3.78 3.60 -7.48
C LEU A 80 -3.26 2.51 -6.55
N LYS A 81 -3.92 2.34 -5.40
CA LYS A 81 -3.63 1.31 -4.42
C LYS A 81 -3.70 -0.08 -5.05
N GLU A 82 -4.79 -0.38 -5.76
CA GLU A 82 -4.95 -1.63 -6.52
C GLU A 82 -3.81 -1.90 -7.50
N LEU A 83 -3.38 -0.88 -8.26
CA LEU A 83 -2.26 -1.02 -9.21
C LEU A 83 -0.93 -1.29 -8.50
N CYS A 84 -0.71 -0.67 -7.34
CA CYS A 84 0.45 -0.95 -6.50
C CYS A 84 0.41 -2.38 -5.95
N GLU A 85 -0.76 -2.84 -5.50
CA GLU A 85 -0.97 -4.22 -5.03
C GLU A 85 -0.69 -5.25 -6.13
N GLU A 86 -1.16 -5.01 -7.36
CA GLU A 86 -0.87 -5.86 -8.53
C GLU A 86 0.64 -5.94 -8.79
N SER A 87 1.35 -4.80 -8.83
CA SER A 87 2.79 -4.76 -9.09
C SER A 87 3.61 -5.42 -7.97
N LEU A 88 3.24 -5.24 -6.70
CA LEU A 88 3.90 -5.86 -5.56
C LEU A 88 3.66 -7.37 -5.52
N SER A 89 2.46 -7.83 -5.88
CA SER A 89 2.11 -9.25 -5.94
C SER A 89 3.02 -10.02 -6.90
N LEU A 90 3.42 -9.40 -8.02
CA LEU A 90 4.36 -10.01 -8.98
C LEU A 90 5.78 -10.19 -8.44
N LYS A 91 6.13 -9.54 -7.33
CA LYS A 91 7.45 -9.60 -6.68
C LYS A 91 7.48 -10.55 -5.47
N ILE A 92 6.36 -11.22 -5.17
CA ILE A 92 6.31 -12.20 -4.10
C ILE A 92 7.16 -13.42 -4.46
N SER A 93 7.99 -13.81 -3.51
CA SER A 93 8.84 -14.99 -3.54
C SER A 93 8.90 -15.57 -2.12
N VAL A 94 9.48 -16.76 -1.96
CA VAL A 94 9.64 -17.39 -0.64
C VAL A 94 10.31 -16.44 0.37
N GLU A 95 11.34 -15.71 -0.06
CA GLU A 95 12.09 -14.79 0.82
C GLU A 95 11.36 -13.48 1.11
N THR A 96 10.48 -13.03 0.20
CA THR A 96 9.81 -11.72 0.29
C THR A 96 8.38 -11.80 0.78
N ALA A 97 7.77 -12.99 0.85
CA ALA A 97 6.35 -13.15 1.15
C ALA A 97 5.93 -12.57 2.51
N CYS A 98 6.72 -12.81 3.57
CA CYS A 98 6.42 -12.27 4.90
C CYS A 98 6.51 -10.74 4.92
N GLN A 99 7.51 -10.17 4.27
CA GLN A 99 7.64 -8.71 4.16
C GLN A 99 6.46 -8.10 3.38
N MET A 100 6.03 -8.75 2.30
CA MET A 100 4.88 -8.30 1.50
C MET A 100 3.58 -8.37 2.29
N LEU A 101 3.41 -9.38 3.16
CA LEU A 101 2.27 -9.46 4.07
C LEU A 101 2.26 -8.30 5.08
N ILE A 102 3.42 -7.95 5.65
CA ILE A 102 3.55 -6.82 6.59
C ILE A 102 3.24 -5.49 5.87
N ILE A 103 3.79 -5.28 4.68
CA ILE A 103 3.50 -4.09 3.86
C ILE A 103 2.00 -3.99 3.56
N ALA A 104 1.37 -5.13 3.25
CA ALA A 104 -0.04 -5.18 2.94
C ALA A 104 -0.91 -4.80 4.14
N ASP A 105 -0.61 -5.35 5.32
CA ASP A 105 -1.29 -5.01 6.57
C ASP A 105 -1.12 -3.51 6.92
N MET A 106 0.12 -3.01 6.85
CA MET A 106 0.46 -1.62 7.19
C MET A 106 -0.27 -0.58 6.35
N HIS A 107 -0.53 -0.89 5.08
CA HIS A 107 -1.20 0.02 4.14
C HIS A 107 -2.61 -0.44 3.77
N ASN A 108 -3.21 -1.30 4.59
CA ASN A 108 -4.58 -1.78 4.44
C ASN A 108 -4.87 -2.33 3.02
N ALA A 109 -3.89 -2.99 2.41
CA ALA A 109 -3.87 -3.44 1.02
C ALA A 109 -4.38 -4.88 0.93
N GLN A 110 -5.70 -5.00 0.84
CA GLN A 110 -6.42 -6.26 1.04
C GLN A 110 -6.15 -7.31 -0.04
N GLN A 111 -5.94 -6.91 -1.30
CA GLN A 111 -5.64 -7.84 -2.38
C GLN A 111 -4.22 -8.39 -2.25
N LEU A 112 -3.25 -7.52 -1.95
CA LEU A 112 -1.87 -7.93 -1.68
C LEU A 112 -1.80 -8.84 -0.45
N MET A 113 -2.55 -8.51 0.61
CA MET A 113 -2.62 -9.32 1.82
C MET A 113 -3.14 -10.73 1.52
N ALA A 114 -4.28 -10.83 0.81
CA ALA A 114 -4.85 -12.11 0.43
C ALA A 114 -3.89 -12.93 -0.46
N PHE A 115 -3.23 -12.29 -1.43
CA PHE A 115 -2.28 -12.96 -2.31
C PHE A 115 -1.02 -13.42 -1.56
N ALA A 116 -0.49 -12.61 -0.65
CA ALA A 116 0.65 -12.97 0.18
C ALA A 116 0.31 -14.14 1.12
N ILE A 117 -0.84 -14.11 1.80
CA ILE A 117 -1.31 -15.23 2.63
C ILE A 117 -1.43 -16.49 1.79
N HIS A 118 -2.10 -16.41 0.64
CA HIS A 118 -2.25 -17.56 -0.26
C HIS A 118 -0.88 -18.15 -0.65
N PHE A 119 0.07 -17.30 -1.07
CA PHE A 119 1.42 -17.73 -1.41
C PHE A 119 2.14 -18.40 -0.24
N ILE A 120 2.07 -17.80 0.95
CA ILE A 120 2.68 -18.35 2.18
C ILE A 120 2.06 -19.72 2.50
N THR A 121 0.74 -19.86 2.42
CA THR A 121 0.09 -21.14 2.70
C THR A 121 0.47 -22.23 1.68
N ALA A 122 0.64 -21.87 0.40
CA ALA A 122 1.04 -22.78 -0.66
C ALA A 122 2.51 -23.23 -0.55
N HIS A 123 3.38 -22.37 -0.03
CA HIS A 123 4.83 -22.60 0.12
C HIS A 123 5.28 -22.66 1.58
N ALA A 124 4.39 -23.07 2.48
CA ALA A 124 4.59 -22.94 3.92
C ALA A 124 5.89 -23.59 4.41
N THR A 125 6.24 -24.76 3.87
CA THR A 125 7.45 -25.50 4.26
C THR A 125 8.76 -24.76 3.97
N GLU A 126 8.80 -23.97 2.90
CA GLU A 126 9.94 -23.18 2.49
C GLU A 126 9.95 -21.84 3.22
N VAL A 127 8.79 -21.16 3.28
CA VAL A 127 8.66 -19.85 3.92
C VAL A 127 8.98 -19.92 5.41
N MET A 128 8.53 -20.96 6.13
CA MET A 128 8.80 -21.15 7.56
C MET A 128 10.28 -21.29 7.92
N LYS A 129 11.16 -21.51 6.93
CA LYS A 129 12.62 -21.61 7.13
C LYS A 129 13.34 -20.28 6.89
N THR A 130 12.64 -19.27 6.39
CA THR A 130 13.23 -17.96 6.08
C THR A 130 13.40 -17.12 7.33
N ALA A 131 14.36 -16.19 7.30
CA ALA A 131 14.49 -15.19 8.36
C ALA A 131 13.24 -14.29 8.46
N GLY A 132 12.58 -14.02 7.33
CA GLY A 132 11.35 -13.23 7.27
C GLY A 132 10.20 -13.85 8.07
N TRP A 133 10.10 -15.18 8.11
CA TRP A 133 9.12 -15.86 8.95
C TRP A 133 9.40 -15.68 10.45
N VAL A 134 10.66 -15.81 10.86
CA VAL A 134 11.05 -15.59 12.27
C VAL A 134 10.74 -14.16 12.70
N SER A 135 11.09 -13.16 11.89
CA SER A 135 10.74 -11.76 12.16
C SER A 135 9.23 -11.53 12.21
N LEU A 136 8.45 -12.21 11.37
CA LEU A 136 7.00 -12.12 11.38
C LEU A 136 6.40 -12.68 12.68
N GLU A 137 6.92 -13.82 13.17
CA GLU A 137 6.50 -14.41 14.45
C GLU A 137 6.80 -13.50 15.65
N ASP A 138 7.98 -12.86 15.64
CA ASP A 138 8.43 -12.02 16.74
C ASP A 138 7.74 -10.64 16.75
N GLU A 139 7.62 -9.99 15.60
CA GLU A 139 7.15 -8.60 15.50
C GLU A 139 5.64 -8.49 15.24
N HIS A 140 5.03 -9.46 14.54
CA HIS A 140 3.63 -9.40 14.10
C HIS A 140 2.88 -10.74 14.30
N PRO A 141 2.78 -11.27 15.55
CA PRO A 141 2.19 -12.59 15.82
C PRO A 141 0.71 -12.71 15.42
N TYR A 142 -0.01 -11.60 15.28
CA TYR A 142 -1.40 -11.61 14.80
C TYR A 142 -1.48 -12.02 13.31
N LEU A 143 -0.51 -11.64 12.48
CA LEU A 143 -0.47 -12.05 11.06
C LEU A 143 -0.21 -13.54 10.91
N ILE A 144 0.55 -14.15 11.82
CA ILE A 144 0.72 -15.62 11.87
C ILE A 144 -0.62 -16.30 12.15
N THR A 145 -1.45 -15.71 13.00
CA THR A 145 -2.78 -16.23 13.30
C THR A 145 -3.66 -16.19 12.05
N GLU A 146 -3.65 -15.10 11.30
CA GLU A 146 -4.35 -14.97 10.01
C GLU A 146 -3.89 -16.04 9.00
N VAL A 147 -2.58 -16.23 8.84
CA VAL A 147 -2.02 -17.29 7.97
C VAL A 147 -2.48 -18.68 8.40
N ARG A 148 -2.54 -18.94 9.72
CA ARG A 148 -2.98 -20.22 10.26
C ARG A 148 -4.47 -20.47 10.04
N LEU A 149 -5.30 -19.43 10.16
CA LEU A 149 -6.73 -19.51 9.87
C LEU A 149 -6.94 -19.85 8.39
N ALA A 150 -6.27 -19.12 7.48
CA ALA A 150 -6.33 -19.42 6.05
C ALA A 150 -5.86 -20.85 5.70
N LEU A 151 -4.83 -21.37 6.38
CA LEU A 151 -4.39 -22.76 6.22
C LEU A 151 -5.45 -23.79 6.65
N HIS A 152 -6.28 -23.47 7.64
CA HIS A 152 -7.37 -24.33 8.09
C HIS A 152 -8.49 -24.36 7.04
N ASP A 153 -8.91 -23.19 6.56
CA ASP A 153 -9.98 -23.05 5.58
C ASP A 153 -9.66 -23.80 4.27
N ILE A 154 -8.42 -23.68 3.77
CA ILE A 154 -7.97 -24.40 2.57
C ILE A 154 -8.02 -25.94 2.76
N ARG A 155 -7.82 -26.43 3.98
CA ARG A 155 -7.87 -27.88 4.26
C ARG A 155 -9.29 -28.41 4.35
N ASP A 156 -10.21 -27.58 4.80
CA ASP A 156 -11.63 -27.94 4.88
C ASP A 156 -12.27 -27.92 3.48
N GLU A 157 -11.96 -26.93 2.63
CA GLU A 157 -12.43 -26.88 1.23
C GLU A 157 -11.98 -28.06 0.37
N ARG A 158 -10.87 -28.73 0.72
CA ARG A 158 -10.37 -29.92 0.00
C ARG A 158 -11.03 -31.23 0.46
N ARG A 159 -11.85 -31.20 1.51
CA ARG A 159 -12.54 -32.37 2.06
C ARG A 159 -13.97 -32.53 1.56
N ASP A 160 -14.53 -31.49 0.97
CA ASP A 160 -15.85 -31.46 0.30
C ASP A 160 -15.74 -31.76 -1.21
#